data_AF-A0A939XCQ2-F1
#
_entry.id   AF-A0A939XCQ2-F1
#
_cell.length_a   1.000
_cell.length_b   1.000
_cell.length_c   1.000
_cell.angle_alpha   90.00
_cell.angle_beta   90.00
_cell.angle_gamma   90.00
#
_symmetry.space_group_name_H-M   'P 1'
#
loop_
_entity.id
_entity.type
_entity.pdbx_description
1 polymer ?
#
loop_
_entity_poly.entity_id
_entity_poly.type
_entity_poly.pdbx_seq_one_letter_code
_entity_poly.pdbx_strand_id
1 'polypeptide(L)'
;MDKGIKYSDPLRSMWERFHDWSIRMHSQDANAFCNTVYQYALAIPNQAEQQGIMQQLNFWLKDYNGEFLHVWFEEKELYDFLQNDVALKELESIKQYLNVNGDHMTEKDLYDPSISYNYVRHDIALHVPDLEDGYAFSFCLMPDNTIAIFFADDDGVGQIHESEYNIAKSSKDEDGKSVERNFRFAVNLLAYMECFPECVRDGVPTSNNETVYQYKGKNVRLGISEKVLEEGLKGTKRPHMRKGYFKCLSSDFYKNKRGQIIFVRETMVKGKSKTVDMSGDNRKVDEFKHA
;
A
#
# COMPACT_ATOMS: atom_id res chain seq x y z
N MET A 1 -28.46 -12.34 0.89
CA MET A 1 -27.12 -12.76 0.44
C MET A 1 -26.21 -11.59 0.73
N ASP A 2 -25.40 -11.67 1.77
CA ASP A 2 -24.36 -10.65 1.98
C ASP A 2 -23.44 -10.66 0.76
N LYS A 3 -23.44 -9.55 0.03
CA LYS A 3 -22.37 -9.29 -0.92
C LYS A 3 -21.14 -9.07 -0.06
N GLY A 4 -20.18 -10.00 -0.11
CA GLY A 4 -18.93 -9.86 0.64
C GLY A 4 -18.28 -8.51 0.36
N ILE A 5 -17.58 -7.97 1.37
CA ILE A 5 -16.92 -6.66 1.34
C ILE A 5 -16.07 -6.54 0.06
N LYS A 6 -16.28 -5.46 -0.69
CA LYS A 6 -15.45 -5.12 -1.84
C LYS A 6 -14.42 -4.11 -1.38
N TYR A 7 -13.16 -4.45 -1.52
CA TYR A 7 -12.07 -3.53 -1.24
C TYR A 7 -11.71 -2.72 -2.47
N SER A 8 -11.24 -1.51 -2.22
CA SER A 8 -10.65 -0.67 -3.23
C SER A 8 -9.33 -1.24 -3.75
N ASP A 9 -8.95 -0.79 -4.95
CA ASP A 9 -7.87 -1.37 -5.72
C ASP A 9 -6.77 -0.32 -6.03
N PRO A 10 -5.85 -0.06 -5.09
CA PRO A 10 -4.82 0.97 -5.24
C PRO A 10 -3.97 0.71 -6.48
N LEU A 11 -3.56 1.80 -7.14
CA LEU A 11 -2.73 1.78 -8.36
C LEU A 11 -3.40 1.09 -9.57
N ARG A 12 -4.73 0.90 -9.58
CA ARG A 12 -5.45 0.21 -10.67
C ARG A 12 -5.17 0.81 -12.03
N SER A 13 -5.33 2.12 -12.17
CA SER A 13 -5.08 2.85 -13.42
C SER A 13 -3.65 2.66 -13.93
N MET A 14 -2.66 2.63 -13.02
CA MET A 14 -1.26 2.41 -13.37
C MET A 14 -0.98 0.97 -13.80
N TRP A 15 -1.60 -0.01 -13.12
CA TRP A 15 -1.52 -1.40 -13.55
C TRP A 15 -2.16 -1.58 -14.92
N GLU A 16 -3.37 -1.09 -15.16
CA GLU A 16 -4.02 -1.15 -16.47
C GLU A 16 -3.14 -0.49 -17.55
N ARG A 17 -2.54 0.67 -17.26
CA ARG A 17 -1.68 1.41 -18.20
C ARG A 17 -0.35 0.70 -18.49
N PHE A 18 0.45 0.43 -17.48
CA PHE A 18 1.83 -0.02 -17.64
C PHE A 18 1.95 -1.53 -17.82
N HIS A 19 1.05 -2.32 -17.25
CA HIS A 19 1.03 -3.75 -17.48
C HIS A 19 0.75 -4.05 -18.96
N ASP A 20 -0.30 -3.45 -19.53
CA ASP A 20 -0.64 -3.62 -20.94
C ASP A 20 0.47 -3.13 -21.86
N TRP A 21 1.17 -2.06 -21.47
CA TRP A 21 2.31 -1.58 -22.22
C TRP A 21 3.50 -2.55 -22.14
N SER A 22 3.83 -3.07 -20.95
CA SER A 22 4.91 -4.03 -20.75
C SER A 22 4.69 -5.32 -21.56
N ILE A 23 3.45 -5.81 -21.62
CA ILE A 23 3.05 -6.97 -22.43
C ILE A 23 3.25 -6.68 -23.92
N ARG A 24 2.77 -5.52 -24.40
CA ARG A 24 2.90 -5.12 -25.82
C ARG A 24 4.35 -4.95 -26.25
N MET A 25 5.22 -4.52 -25.35
CA MET A 25 6.67 -4.43 -25.61
C MET A 25 7.41 -5.76 -25.49
N HIS A 26 6.72 -6.85 -25.14
CA HIS A 26 7.31 -8.16 -24.87
C HIS A 26 8.46 -8.11 -23.85
N SER A 27 8.44 -7.13 -22.95
CA SER A 27 9.51 -7.00 -21.96
C SER A 27 9.28 -8.04 -20.85
N GLN A 28 10.15 -9.04 -20.79
CA GLN A 28 10.20 -9.96 -19.65
C GLN A 28 10.93 -9.36 -18.45
N ASP A 29 11.61 -8.22 -18.66
CA ASP A 29 12.34 -7.46 -17.64
C ASP A 29 11.63 -6.13 -17.34
N ALA A 30 11.12 -5.98 -16.12
CA ALA A 30 10.44 -4.76 -15.70
C ALA A 30 11.37 -3.55 -15.68
N ASN A 31 12.65 -3.73 -15.36
CA ASN A 31 13.61 -2.63 -15.32
C ASN A 31 13.93 -2.12 -16.74
N ALA A 32 14.07 -3.03 -17.71
CA ALA A 32 14.25 -2.66 -19.12
C ALA A 32 13.03 -1.92 -19.68
N PHE A 33 11.81 -2.35 -19.29
CA PHE A 33 10.58 -1.64 -19.62
C PHE A 33 10.56 -0.24 -18.99
N CYS A 34 10.82 -0.12 -17.68
CA CYS A 34 10.85 1.17 -16.99
C CYS A 34 11.88 2.13 -17.58
N ASN A 35 13.08 1.65 -17.91
CA ASN A 35 14.08 2.47 -18.60
C ASN A 35 13.55 2.99 -19.94
N THR A 36 12.82 2.17 -20.71
CA THR A 36 12.20 2.59 -21.97
C THR A 36 11.15 3.67 -21.75
N VAL A 37 10.25 3.48 -20.79
CA VAL A 37 9.22 4.47 -20.44
C VAL A 37 9.84 5.75 -19.91
N TYR A 38 10.92 5.65 -19.15
CA TYR A 38 11.67 6.77 -18.61
C TYR A 38 12.30 7.62 -19.73
N GLN A 39 12.93 6.99 -20.73
CA GLN A 39 13.44 7.71 -21.91
C GLN A 39 12.31 8.37 -22.71
N TYR A 40 11.14 7.72 -22.81
CA TYR A 40 9.97 8.34 -23.44
C TYR A 40 9.48 9.57 -22.65
N ALA A 41 9.40 9.48 -21.32
CA ALA A 41 8.99 10.59 -20.47
C ALA A 41 9.95 11.78 -20.58
N LEU A 42 11.27 11.55 -20.66
CA LEU A 42 12.28 12.59 -20.87
C LEU A 42 12.12 13.33 -22.21
N ALA A 43 11.47 12.73 -23.20
CA ALA A 43 11.22 13.37 -24.50
C ALA A 43 9.97 14.28 -24.49
N ILE A 44 9.19 14.29 -23.41
CA ILE A 44 7.98 15.11 -23.28
C ILE A 44 8.37 16.55 -22.92
N PRO A 45 7.95 17.57 -23.69
CA PRO A 45 8.33 18.96 -23.42
C PRO A 45 7.78 19.54 -22.11
N ASN A 46 6.63 19.02 -21.64
CA ASN A 46 5.99 19.48 -20.43
C ASN A 46 6.60 18.77 -19.19
N GLN A 47 7.27 19.54 -18.35
CA GLN A 47 7.95 19.01 -17.16
C GLN A 47 6.99 18.41 -16.11
N ALA A 48 5.79 18.99 -15.93
CA ALA A 48 4.80 18.45 -15.00
C ALA A 48 4.25 17.11 -15.48
N GLU A 49 4.01 16.98 -16.80
CA GLU A 49 3.60 15.72 -17.41
C GLU A 49 4.71 14.65 -17.32
N GLN A 50 5.96 15.05 -17.57
CA GLN A 50 7.13 14.20 -17.40
C GLN A 50 7.19 13.64 -15.96
N GLN A 51 7.12 14.52 -14.95
CA GLN A 51 7.16 14.14 -13.54
C GLN A 51 6.00 13.22 -13.17
N GLY A 52 4.78 13.53 -13.63
CA GLY A 52 3.60 12.70 -13.39
C GLY A 52 3.75 11.27 -13.96
N ILE A 53 4.29 11.13 -15.17
CA ILE A 53 4.53 9.79 -15.77
C ILE A 53 5.62 9.04 -15.01
N MET A 54 6.71 9.71 -14.63
CA MET A 54 7.81 9.11 -13.87
C MET A 54 7.34 8.64 -12.50
N GLN A 55 6.52 9.44 -11.81
CA GLN A 55 5.94 9.07 -10.53
C GLN A 55 5.00 7.85 -10.64
N GLN A 56 4.10 7.86 -11.63
CA GLN A 56 3.22 6.72 -11.90
C GLN A 56 4.03 5.44 -12.20
N LEU A 57 5.08 5.55 -13.01
CA LEU A 57 5.96 4.44 -13.34
C LEU A 57 6.70 3.91 -12.10
N ASN A 58 7.18 4.80 -11.24
CA ASN A 58 7.86 4.44 -10.00
C ASN A 58 6.93 3.68 -9.05
N PHE A 59 5.68 4.13 -8.87
CA PHE A 59 4.70 3.39 -8.07
C PHE A 59 4.37 2.03 -8.67
N TRP A 60 4.14 1.97 -9.99
CA TRP A 60 3.90 0.70 -10.64
C TRP A 60 5.08 -0.27 -10.48
N LEU A 61 6.32 0.19 -10.66
CA LEU A 61 7.51 -0.65 -10.55
C LEU A 61 7.70 -1.18 -9.11
N LYS A 62 7.55 -0.31 -8.10
CA LYS A 62 7.63 -0.71 -6.69
C LYS A 62 6.58 -1.76 -6.37
N ASP A 63 5.33 -1.55 -6.80
CA ASP A 63 4.25 -2.50 -6.56
C ASP A 63 4.48 -3.80 -7.33
N TYR A 64 4.98 -3.70 -8.55
CA TYR A 64 5.43 -4.82 -9.35
C TYR A 64 6.58 -5.60 -8.69
N ASN A 65 7.44 -4.97 -7.90
CA ASN A 65 8.50 -5.66 -7.17
C ASN A 65 8.03 -6.18 -5.79
N GLY A 66 6.80 -5.84 -5.37
CA GLY A 66 6.28 -6.17 -4.04
C GLY A 66 6.92 -5.34 -2.92
N GLU A 67 7.41 -4.14 -3.26
CA GLU A 67 8.04 -3.20 -2.32
C GLU A 67 7.00 -2.43 -1.48
N PHE A 68 5.76 -2.32 -1.96
CA PHE A 68 4.67 -1.71 -1.19
C PHE A 68 4.23 -2.59 -0.02
N LEU A 69 3.97 -1.93 1.12
CA LEU A 69 3.17 -2.51 2.19
C LEU A 69 1.68 -2.31 1.88
N HIS A 70 0.95 -3.39 1.62
CA HIS A 70 -0.49 -3.33 1.41
C HIS A 70 -1.24 -3.28 2.74
N VAL A 71 -1.84 -2.14 3.03
CA VAL A 71 -2.65 -1.94 4.23
C VAL A 71 -4.12 -2.12 3.86
N TRP A 72 -4.86 -2.91 4.63
CA TRP A 72 -6.29 -3.15 4.45
C TRP A 72 -7.02 -2.63 5.66
N PHE A 73 -7.95 -1.70 5.49
CA PHE A 73 -8.87 -1.34 6.57
C PHE A 73 -9.94 -2.40 6.71
N GLU A 74 -10.29 -2.78 7.94
CA GLU A 74 -11.44 -3.66 8.16
C GLU A 74 -12.75 -2.89 8.03
N GLU A 75 -12.77 -1.65 8.49
CA GLU A 75 -13.93 -0.76 8.47
C GLU A 75 -13.70 0.53 7.65
N LYS A 76 -14.73 1.00 6.93
CA LYS A 76 -14.65 2.25 6.15
C LYS A 76 -14.58 3.47 7.09
N GLU A 77 -15.16 3.35 8.27
CA GLU A 77 -15.22 4.39 9.28
C GLU A 77 -13.82 4.82 9.76
N LEU A 78 -12.82 3.91 9.72
CA LEU A 78 -11.43 4.28 10.02
C LEU A 78 -10.89 5.28 8.99
N TYR A 79 -11.23 5.11 7.71
CA TYR A 79 -10.90 6.09 6.67
C TYR A 79 -11.53 7.44 6.96
N ASP A 80 -12.83 7.47 7.28
CA ASP A 80 -13.55 8.71 7.54
C ASP A 80 -12.95 9.45 8.76
N PHE A 81 -12.64 8.71 9.83
CA PHE A 81 -12.01 9.22 11.04
C PHE A 81 -10.62 9.83 10.78
N LEU A 82 -9.72 9.09 10.14
CA LEU A 82 -8.34 9.53 9.90
C LEU A 82 -8.26 10.72 8.94
N GLN A 83 -9.18 10.80 7.98
CA GLN A 83 -9.20 11.87 6.99
C GLN A 83 -9.86 13.15 7.52
N ASN A 84 -10.97 13.03 8.26
CA ASN A 84 -11.84 14.16 8.56
C ASN A 84 -11.83 14.59 10.03
N ASP A 85 -11.74 13.64 10.97
CA ASP A 85 -11.99 13.92 12.38
C ASP A 85 -10.69 14.14 13.19
N VAL A 86 -9.59 13.53 12.75
CA VAL A 86 -8.30 13.63 13.45
C VAL A 86 -7.45 14.78 12.91
N ALA A 87 -7.25 15.80 13.73
CA ALA A 87 -6.32 16.90 13.42
C ALA A 87 -4.85 16.48 13.55
N LEU A 88 -4.02 16.82 12.56
CA LEU A 88 -2.58 16.59 12.61
C LEU A 88 -1.87 17.73 13.36
N LYS A 89 -1.34 17.42 14.55
CA LYS A 89 -0.74 18.41 15.47
C LYS A 89 0.75 18.64 15.26
N GLU A 90 1.55 17.59 15.14
CA GLU A 90 3.01 17.67 14.97
C GLU A 90 3.54 16.58 14.03
N LEU A 91 4.73 16.80 13.47
CA LEU A 91 5.37 15.87 12.52
C LEU A 91 6.63 15.19 13.07
N GLU A 92 7.21 15.65 14.18
CA GLU A 92 8.50 15.13 14.64
C GLU A 92 8.46 13.65 15.02
N SER A 93 7.39 13.22 15.68
CA SER A 93 7.16 11.80 15.99
C SER A 93 7.09 10.94 14.71
N ILE A 94 6.55 11.48 13.62
CA ILE A 94 6.46 10.80 12.32
C ILE A 94 7.83 10.77 11.62
N LYS A 95 8.62 11.83 11.69
CA LYS A 95 9.99 11.86 11.17
C LYS A 95 10.87 10.83 11.90
N GLN A 96 10.70 10.69 13.21
CA GLN A 96 11.38 9.65 13.99
C GLN A 96 10.94 8.25 13.57
N TYR A 97 9.64 8.02 13.42
CA TYR A 97 9.11 6.75 12.90
C TYR A 97 9.71 6.40 11.54
N LEU A 98 9.73 7.34 10.58
CA LEU A 98 10.28 7.12 9.24
C LEU A 98 11.76 6.76 9.31
N ASN A 99 12.57 7.47 10.09
CA ASN A 99 14.00 7.14 10.26
C ASN A 99 14.25 5.72 10.76
N VAL A 100 13.39 5.21 11.65
CA VAL A 100 13.53 3.89 12.26
C VAL A 100 12.98 2.77 11.36
N ASN A 101 11.84 3.01 10.70
CA ASN A 101 11.06 1.97 10.01
C ASN A 101 11.10 2.07 8.49
N GLY A 102 11.64 3.14 7.93
CA GLY A 102 11.77 3.33 6.49
C GLY A 102 13.07 2.77 5.90
N ASP A 103 13.05 2.60 4.59
CA ASP A 103 14.20 2.18 3.80
C ASP A 103 15.11 3.37 3.54
N HIS A 104 16.40 3.23 3.89
CA HIS A 104 17.41 4.25 3.67
C HIS A 104 17.90 4.19 2.22
N MET A 105 17.60 5.24 1.47
CA MET A 105 17.84 5.33 0.03
C MET A 105 18.96 6.32 -0.29
N THR A 106 19.67 6.06 -1.38
CA THR A 106 20.56 7.03 -2.03
C THR A 106 20.14 7.14 -3.48
N GLU A 107 19.82 8.35 -3.92
CA GLU A 107 19.40 8.61 -5.30
C GLU A 107 20.24 9.73 -5.90
N LYS A 108 20.45 9.66 -7.21
CA LYS A 108 21.12 10.71 -7.98
C LYS A 108 20.09 11.71 -8.45
N ASP A 109 20.45 12.99 -8.45
CA ASP A 109 19.58 14.00 -9.04
C ASP A 109 19.36 13.70 -10.53
N LEU A 110 18.11 13.88 -10.95
CA LEU A 110 17.65 13.55 -12.29
C LEU A 110 18.35 14.38 -13.37
N TYR A 111 18.64 15.63 -13.04
CA TYR A 111 19.17 16.65 -13.94
C TYR A 111 20.68 16.84 -13.73
N ASP A 112 21.19 16.60 -12.52
CA ASP A 112 22.61 16.59 -12.21
C ASP A 112 23.05 15.26 -11.53
N PRO A 113 23.45 14.24 -12.32
CA PRO A 113 23.88 12.95 -11.78
C PRO A 113 25.14 12.99 -10.91
N SER A 114 25.81 14.14 -10.80
CA SER A 114 26.92 14.35 -9.86
C SER A 114 26.43 14.61 -8.44
N ILE A 115 25.17 15.05 -8.29
CA ILE A 115 24.50 15.22 -7.01
C ILE A 115 23.85 13.91 -6.62
N SER A 116 24.12 13.47 -5.39
CA SER A 116 23.39 12.36 -4.76
C SER A 116 22.86 12.83 -3.42
N TYR A 117 21.64 12.45 -3.10
CA TYR A 117 21.03 12.74 -1.82
C TYR A 117 20.55 11.45 -1.14
N ASN A 118 20.67 11.45 0.18
CA ASN A 118 20.18 10.36 1.02
C ASN A 118 18.83 10.76 1.60
N TYR A 119 17.87 9.86 1.54
CA TYR A 119 16.55 10.08 2.11
C TYR A 119 16.01 8.77 2.66
N VAL A 120 15.00 8.87 3.52
CA VAL A 120 14.34 7.68 4.07
C VAL A 120 12.96 7.55 3.43
N ARG A 121 12.61 6.33 3.02
CA ARG A 121 11.38 6.06 2.26
C ARG A 121 10.50 5.03 2.95
N HIS A 122 9.18 5.21 2.90
CA HIS A 122 8.23 4.20 3.33
C HIS A 122 7.03 4.19 2.38
N ASP A 123 6.70 3.03 1.81
CA ASP A 123 5.73 2.88 0.72
C ASP A 123 4.51 2.07 1.17
N ILE A 124 3.30 2.65 1.12
CA ILE A 124 2.03 2.03 1.52
C ILE A 124 1.01 2.05 0.38
N ALA A 125 0.37 0.92 0.12
CA ALA A 125 -0.80 0.79 -0.76
C ALA A 125 -2.02 0.47 0.11
N LEU A 126 -2.97 1.39 0.18
CA LEU A 126 -4.13 1.30 1.07
C LEU A 126 -5.37 0.82 0.32
N HIS A 127 -5.96 -0.26 0.85
CA HIS A 127 -7.23 -0.82 0.47
C HIS A 127 -8.29 -0.44 1.51
N VAL A 128 -9.34 0.22 1.06
CA VAL A 128 -10.45 0.68 1.90
C VAL A 128 -11.73 -0.06 1.48
N PRO A 129 -12.52 -0.58 2.43
CA PRO A 129 -13.77 -1.26 2.10
C PRO A 129 -14.79 -0.28 1.50
N ASP A 130 -15.52 -0.77 0.50
CA ASP A 130 -16.60 -0.09 -0.21
C ASP A 130 -16.21 1.24 -0.89
N LEU A 131 -14.91 1.44 -1.14
CA LEU A 131 -14.40 2.42 -2.09
C LEU A 131 -14.00 1.74 -3.40
N GLU A 132 -14.09 2.47 -4.51
CA GLU A 132 -13.65 1.96 -5.82
C GLU A 132 -12.13 1.97 -5.92
N ASP A 133 -11.54 3.15 -5.68
CA ASP A 133 -10.10 3.38 -5.81
C ASP A 133 -9.42 3.48 -4.44
N GLY A 134 -8.26 2.84 -4.38
CA GLY A 134 -7.41 2.86 -3.19
C GLY A 134 -6.42 4.01 -3.23
N TYR A 135 -5.67 4.16 -2.15
CA TYR A 135 -4.60 5.13 -2.08
C TYR A 135 -3.25 4.44 -2.20
N ALA A 136 -2.25 5.12 -2.74
CA ALA A 136 -0.86 4.74 -2.53
C ALA A 136 -0.09 5.95 -2.04
N PHE A 137 0.78 5.75 -1.06
CA PHE A 137 1.61 6.78 -0.46
C PHE A 137 3.06 6.32 -0.44
N SER A 138 3.97 7.22 -0.81
CA SER A 138 5.40 7.11 -0.60
C SER A 138 5.82 8.27 0.27
N PHE A 139 6.08 7.99 1.54
CA PHE A 139 6.60 8.94 2.52
C PHE A 139 8.10 9.05 2.34
N CYS A 140 8.59 10.26 2.09
CA CYS A 140 10.00 10.57 1.93
C CYS A 140 10.43 11.56 3.01
N LEU A 141 11.36 11.14 3.88
CA LEU A 141 12.07 12.05 4.78
C LEU A 141 13.33 12.54 4.08
N MET A 142 13.32 13.82 3.73
CA MET A 142 14.36 14.48 2.94
C MET A 142 15.60 14.80 3.79
N PRO A 143 16.77 15.06 3.17
CA PRO A 143 18.01 15.39 3.91
C PRO A 143 17.91 16.57 4.88
N ASP A 144 17.00 17.51 4.60
CA ASP A 144 16.72 18.69 5.43
C ASP A 144 15.72 18.42 6.57
N ASN A 145 15.40 17.14 6.82
CA ASN A 145 14.45 16.68 7.82
C ASN A 145 13.00 17.17 7.57
N THR A 146 12.65 17.41 6.31
CA THR A 146 11.26 17.68 5.89
C THR A 146 10.62 16.43 5.29
N ILE A 147 9.29 16.34 5.41
CA ILE A 147 8.51 15.26 4.79
C ILE A 147 8.02 15.71 3.41
N ALA A 148 8.18 14.84 2.42
CA ALA A 148 7.47 14.89 1.15
C ALA A 148 6.62 13.62 1.00
N ILE A 149 5.35 13.77 0.65
CA ILE A 149 4.44 12.65 0.37
C ILE A 149 4.13 12.65 -1.11
N PHE A 150 4.59 11.61 -1.78
CA PHE A 150 4.12 11.28 -3.11
C PHE A 150 2.89 10.40 -2.95
N PHE A 151 1.81 10.70 -3.66
CA PHE A 151 0.57 9.94 -3.52
C PHE A 151 -0.04 9.62 -4.88
N ALA A 152 -0.89 8.60 -4.86
CA ALA A 152 -1.79 8.25 -5.94
C ALA A 152 -3.16 7.94 -5.37
N ASP A 153 -4.18 8.48 -6.03
CA ASP A 153 -5.59 8.27 -5.74
C ASP A 153 -6.38 8.23 -7.06
N ASP A 154 -7.70 8.39 -6.98
CA ASP A 154 -8.59 8.40 -8.14
C ASP A 154 -8.30 9.58 -9.11
N ASP A 155 -7.80 10.70 -8.58
CA ASP A 155 -7.53 11.92 -9.36
C ASP A 155 -6.16 11.89 -10.06
N GLY A 156 -5.33 10.89 -9.76
CA GLY A 156 -4.07 10.63 -10.44
C GLY A 156 -2.89 10.49 -9.48
N VAL A 157 -1.81 11.22 -9.76
CA VAL A 157 -0.62 11.27 -8.89
C VAL A 157 -0.30 12.70 -8.52
N GLY A 158 0.22 12.88 -7.32
CA GLY A 158 0.67 14.18 -6.85
C GLY A 158 1.77 14.07 -5.82
N GLN A 159 2.32 15.22 -5.47
CA GLN A 159 3.35 15.37 -4.45
C GLN A 159 2.93 16.50 -3.52
N ILE A 160 3.12 16.30 -2.22
CA ILE A 160 2.86 17.32 -1.21
C ILE A 160 4.08 17.41 -0.30
N HIS A 161 4.71 18.59 -0.28
CA HIS A 161 5.75 18.91 0.69
C HIS A 161 5.18 19.41 2.02
N GLU A 162 5.91 19.21 3.10
CA GLU A 162 5.59 19.77 4.43
C GLU A 162 5.35 21.29 4.38
N SER A 163 6.11 22.02 3.56
CA SER A 163 5.92 23.47 3.34
C SER A 163 4.58 23.79 2.69
N GLU A 164 4.17 23.02 1.67
CA GLU A 164 2.89 23.18 0.98
C GLU A 164 1.73 22.86 1.91
N TYR A 165 1.85 21.78 2.71
CA TYR A 165 0.89 21.46 3.75
C TYR A 165 0.71 22.61 4.75
N ASN A 166 1.82 23.19 5.25
CA ASN A 166 1.77 24.30 6.20
C ASN A 166 1.05 25.54 5.64
N ILE A 167 1.18 25.81 4.34
CA ILE A 167 0.42 26.86 3.66
C ILE A 167 -1.06 26.46 3.53
N ALA A 168 -1.31 25.23 3.09
CA ALA A 168 -2.64 24.68 2.84
C ALA A 168 -3.56 24.68 4.06
N LYS A 169 -3.03 24.48 5.28
CA LYS A 169 -3.79 24.54 6.55
C LYS A 169 -4.57 25.84 6.78
N SER A 170 -4.12 26.94 6.16
CA SER A 170 -4.77 28.25 6.28
C SER A 170 -5.59 28.62 5.03
N SER A 171 -5.57 27.75 4.01
CA SER A 171 -6.29 27.99 2.76
C SER A 171 -7.80 27.87 2.97
N LYS A 172 -8.55 28.59 2.11
CA LYS A 172 -10.01 28.50 2.02
C LYS A 172 -10.48 27.95 0.68
N ASP A 173 -9.59 27.87 -0.31
CA ASP A 173 -9.88 27.26 -1.60
C ASP A 173 -9.88 25.73 -1.51
N GLU A 174 -10.52 25.09 -2.49
CA GLU A 174 -10.69 23.63 -2.51
C GLU A 174 -9.36 22.90 -2.76
N ASP A 175 -8.44 23.51 -3.52
CA ASP A 175 -7.12 22.93 -3.79
C ASP A 175 -6.30 22.82 -2.50
N GLY A 176 -6.22 23.90 -1.71
CA GLY A 176 -5.55 23.90 -0.42
C GLY A 176 -6.22 22.95 0.58
N LYS A 177 -7.55 22.88 0.62
CA LYS A 177 -8.24 21.88 1.46
C LYS A 177 -7.92 20.44 1.01
N SER A 178 -7.80 20.19 -0.28
CA SER A 178 -7.44 18.88 -0.81
C SER A 178 -6.02 18.48 -0.40
N VAL A 179 -5.06 19.40 -0.54
CA VAL A 179 -3.68 19.23 -0.08
C VAL A 179 -3.63 18.95 1.42
N GLU A 180 -4.32 19.75 2.23
CA GLU A 180 -4.38 19.55 3.68
C GLU A 180 -4.95 18.18 4.04
N ARG A 181 -6.07 17.80 3.42
CA ARG A 181 -6.78 16.54 3.66
C ARG A 181 -5.92 15.33 3.30
N ASN A 182 -5.30 15.32 2.13
CA ASN A 182 -4.49 14.19 1.65
C ASN A 182 -3.21 14.01 2.49
N PHE A 183 -2.52 15.11 2.79
CA PHE A 183 -1.33 15.06 3.65
C PHE A 183 -1.68 14.59 5.07
N ARG A 184 -2.73 15.17 5.66
CA ARG A 184 -3.23 14.79 6.99
C ARG A 184 -3.61 13.32 7.06
N PHE A 185 -4.37 12.84 6.09
CA PHE A 185 -4.81 11.46 6.03
C PHE A 185 -3.63 10.48 5.98
N ALA A 186 -2.66 10.71 5.09
CA ALA A 186 -1.48 9.87 4.95
C ALA A 186 -0.67 9.82 6.25
N VAL A 187 -0.43 10.97 6.90
CA VAL A 187 0.33 11.02 8.15
C VAL A 187 -0.43 10.37 9.32
N ASN A 188 -1.73 10.64 9.43
CA ASN A 188 -2.57 10.04 10.47
C ASN A 188 -2.64 8.51 10.34
N LEU A 189 -2.60 7.96 9.12
CA LEU A 189 -2.50 6.51 8.91
C LEU A 189 -1.25 5.92 9.56
N LEU A 190 -0.08 6.51 9.32
CA LEU A 190 1.16 6.05 9.96
C LEU A 190 1.09 6.20 11.48
N ALA A 191 0.59 7.34 11.96
CA ALA A 191 0.43 7.59 13.39
C ALA A 191 -0.48 6.53 14.03
N TYR A 192 -1.61 6.21 13.39
CA TYR A 192 -2.57 5.24 13.90
C TYR A 192 -1.95 3.84 14.02
N MET A 193 -1.26 3.38 12.98
CA MET A 193 -0.62 2.07 12.97
C MET A 193 0.48 1.95 14.05
N GLU A 194 1.20 3.03 14.34
CA GLU A 194 2.23 3.06 15.38
C GLU A 194 1.63 3.18 16.79
N CYS A 195 0.59 4.00 16.98
CA CYS A 195 -0.03 4.22 18.28
C CYS A 195 -0.91 3.06 18.74
N PHE A 196 -1.51 2.32 17.80
CA PHE A 196 -2.43 1.22 18.08
C PHE A 196 -1.92 -0.09 17.44
N PRO A 197 -0.73 -0.59 17.80
CA PRO A 197 -0.18 -1.80 17.20
C PRO A 197 -1.07 -3.04 17.42
N GLU A 198 -1.91 -3.04 18.45
CA GLU A 198 -2.93 -4.08 18.70
C GLU A 198 -4.03 -4.12 17.64
N CYS A 199 -4.28 -2.99 16.96
CA CYS A 199 -5.20 -2.87 15.84
C CYS A 199 -4.56 -3.27 14.50
N VAL A 200 -3.27 -3.60 14.49
CA VAL A 200 -2.51 -3.91 13.28
C VAL A 200 -2.13 -5.39 13.26
N ARG A 201 -2.68 -6.15 12.32
CA ARG A 201 -2.44 -7.59 12.17
C ARG A 201 -1.74 -7.87 10.85
N ASP A 202 -0.79 -8.80 10.86
CA ASP A 202 -0.15 -9.24 9.62
C ASP A 202 -1.12 -10.06 8.75
N GLY A 203 -1.11 -9.79 7.45
CA GLY A 203 -1.98 -10.47 6.49
C GLY A 203 -3.10 -9.59 5.94
N VAL A 204 -3.96 -10.22 5.15
CA VAL A 204 -5.17 -9.63 4.56
C VAL A 204 -6.39 -9.90 5.46
N PRO A 205 -7.49 -9.14 5.34
CA PRO A 205 -8.70 -9.37 6.10
C PRO A 205 -9.22 -10.79 5.86
N THR A 206 -9.54 -11.51 6.95
CA THR A 206 -10.12 -12.85 6.84
C THR A 206 -11.63 -12.73 6.74
N SER A 207 -12.25 -13.41 5.76
CA SER A 207 -13.69 -13.33 5.50
C SER A 207 -14.58 -13.88 6.61
N ASN A 208 -13.98 -14.39 7.68
CA ASN A 208 -14.68 -14.86 8.85
C ASN A 208 -14.26 -13.95 9.99
N ASN A 209 -15.24 -13.35 10.67
CA ASN A 209 -15.12 -12.88 12.06
C ASN A 209 -14.74 -14.07 12.95
N GLU A 210 -13.52 -14.59 12.80
CA GLU A 210 -12.93 -15.52 13.73
C GLU A 210 -12.65 -14.71 15.00
N THR A 211 -13.69 -14.53 15.82
CA THR A 211 -13.53 -14.94 17.22
C THR A 211 -12.72 -16.22 17.15
N VAL A 212 -11.49 -16.17 17.64
CA VAL A 212 -10.53 -17.28 17.59
C VAL A 212 -11.14 -18.41 18.43
N TYR A 213 -12.06 -19.17 17.84
CA TYR A 213 -12.50 -20.43 18.40
C TYR A 213 -11.26 -21.30 18.34
N GLN A 214 -10.64 -21.48 19.50
CA GLN A 214 -9.64 -22.50 19.74
C GLN A 214 -10.31 -23.87 19.50
N TYR A 215 -10.44 -24.25 18.23
CA TYR A 215 -10.95 -25.54 17.83
C TYR A 215 -9.93 -26.60 18.27
N LYS A 216 -10.24 -27.27 19.38
CA LYS A 216 -9.58 -28.50 19.84
C LYS A 216 -9.92 -29.64 18.87
N GLY A 217 -9.26 -29.66 17.72
CA GLY A 217 -9.38 -30.73 16.72
C GLY A 217 -8.15 -30.76 15.82
N LYS A 218 -7.75 -31.96 15.38
CA LYS A 218 -6.54 -32.25 14.57
C LYS A 218 -6.62 -31.70 13.13
N ASN A 219 -7.04 -30.45 12.95
CA ASN A 219 -7.07 -29.79 11.65
C ASN A 219 -5.69 -29.19 11.36
N VAL A 220 -4.98 -29.77 10.39
CA VAL A 220 -3.67 -29.30 9.97
C VAL A 220 -3.85 -28.08 9.07
N ARG A 221 -3.50 -26.90 9.58
CA ARG A 221 -3.45 -25.67 8.79
C ARG A 221 -2.18 -25.67 7.95
N LEU A 222 -2.29 -25.31 6.67
CA LEU A 222 -1.14 -25.14 5.77
C LEU A 222 -1.12 -23.69 5.30
N GLY A 223 -0.10 -22.94 5.73
CA GLY A 223 0.28 -21.68 5.10
C GLY A 223 1.01 -21.93 3.79
N ILE A 224 1.05 -20.93 2.91
CA ILE A 224 1.95 -20.95 1.75
C ILE A 224 3.36 -20.72 2.28
N SER A 225 4.31 -21.57 1.92
CA SER A 225 5.72 -21.38 2.29
C SER A 225 6.32 -20.17 1.56
N GLU A 226 7.20 -19.42 2.21
CA GLU A 226 7.92 -18.27 1.62
C GLU A 226 8.53 -18.59 0.25
N LYS A 227 9.13 -19.78 0.09
CA LYS A 227 9.69 -20.23 -1.18
C LYS A 227 8.69 -20.25 -2.37
N VAL A 228 7.41 -20.52 -2.09
CA VAL A 228 6.33 -20.49 -3.10
C VAL A 228 5.86 -19.06 -3.34
N LEU A 229 5.93 -18.19 -2.34
CA LEU A 229 5.71 -16.75 -2.52
C LEU A 229 6.80 -16.18 -3.45
N GLU A 230 8.08 -16.46 -3.16
CA GLU A 230 9.25 -16.04 -3.95
C GLU A 230 9.20 -16.53 -5.41
N GLU A 231 8.87 -17.80 -5.65
CA GLU A 231 8.71 -18.31 -7.02
C GLU A 231 7.50 -17.70 -7.74
N GLY A 232 6.44 -17.33 -7.00
CA GLY A 232 5.28 -16.61 -7.51
C GLY A 232 5.55 -15.15 -7.90
N LEU A 233 6.60 -14.53 -7.34
CA LEU A 233 7.04 -13.17 -7.70
C LEU A 233 7.56 -13.10 -9.14
N LYS A 234 8.03 -14.22 -9.73
CA LYS A 234 8.63 -14.28 -11.07
C LYS A 234 7.62 -14.16 -12.23
N GLY A 235 6.38 -13.76 -11.96
CA GLY A 235 5.37 -13.50 -12.97
C GLY A 235 4.89 -12.04 -12.94
N THR A 236 4.36 -11.57 -14.06
CA THR A 236 3.79 -10.22 -14.22
C THR A 236 2.47 -10.01 -13.47
N LYS A 237 2.21 -10.79 -12.42
CA LYS A 237 0.96 -10.72 -11.66
C LYS A 237 0.95 -9.46 -10.80
N ARG A 238 -0.20 -8.82 -10.74
CA ARG A 238 -0.50 -7.71 -9.83
C ARG A 238 -0.60 -8.19 -8.38
N PRO A 239 -0.10 -7.43 -7.39
CA PRO A 239 -0.41 -7.65 -5.98
C PRO A 239 -1.92 -7.70 -5.73
N HIS A 240 -2.42 -8.77 -5.12
CA HIS A 240 -3.84 -8.88 -4.79
C HIS A 240 -4.09 -9.83 -3.62
N MET A 241 -5.21 -9.61 -2.93
CA MET A 241 -5.77 -10.59 -2.01
C MET A 241 -6.34 -11.79 -2.80
N ARG A 242 -5.82 -12.98 -2.54
CA ARG A 242 -6.44 -14.23 -3.01
C ARG A 242 -7.40 -14.74 -1.96
N LYS A 243 -8.68 -14.91 -2.35
CA LYS A 243 -9.72 -15.48 -1.48
C LYS A 243 -9.38 -16.91 -1.05
N GLY A 244 -9.82 -17.30 0.14
CA GLY A 244 -9.68 -18.66 0.63
C GLY A 244 -10.47 -19.66 -0.22
N TYR A 245 -9.97 -20.89 -0.32
CA TYR A 245 -10.60 -21.95 -1.10
C TYR A 245 -10.21 -23.35 -0.60
N PHE A 246 -11.05 -24.34 -0.91
CA PHE A 246 -10.73 -25.74 -0.66
C PHE A 246 -9.84 -26.30 -1.77
N LYS A 247 -8.77 -27.02 -1.38
CA LYS A 247 -7.83 -27.64 -2.31
C LYS A 247 -7.62 -29.11 -1.95
N CYS A 248 -7.81 -30.00 -2.93
CA CYS A 248 -7.35 -31.38 -2.83
C CYS A 248 -5.86 -31.45 -3.18
N LEU A 249 -5.05 -32.01 -2.29
CA LEU A 249 -3.61 -32.15 -2.46
C LEU A 249 -3.31 -33.38 -3.35
N SER A 250 -3.36 -33.22 -4.67
CA SER A 250 -3.19 -34.34 -5.61
C SER A 250 -1.75 -34.58 -6.09
N SER A 251 -0.88 -33.57 -5.98
CA SER A 251 0.51 -33.59 -6.48
C SER A 251 1.44 -34.46 -5.64
N ASP A 252 2.43 -35.06 -6.30
CA ASP A 252 3.53 -35.83 -5.68
C ASP A 252 4.40 -34.98 -4.75
N PHE A 253 4.32 -33.65 -4.83
CA PHE A 253 4.95 -32.76 -3.86
C PHE A 253 4.44 -33.02 -2.42
N TYR A 254 3.15 -33.35 -2.28
CA TYR A 254 2.51 -33.57 -0.98
C TYR A 254 2.55 -35.03 -0.56
N LYS A 255 3.69 -35.74 -0.68
CA LYS A 255 3.78 -37.20 -0.48
C LYS A 255 3.03 -37.72 0.76
N ASN A 256 3.14 -37.03 1.91
CA ASN A 256 2.52 -37.43 3.18
C ASN A 256 1.09 -36.89 3.41
N LYS A 257 0.60 -36.00 2.54
CA LYS A 257 -0.72 -35.37 2.63
C LYS A 257 -1.54 -35.54 1.35
N ARG A 258 -1.07 -36.38 0.42
CA ARG A 258 -1.69 -36.57 -0.88
C ARG A 258 -3.09 -37.16 -0.73
N GLY A 259 -4.04 -36.63 -1.48
CA GLY A 259 -5.46 -36.99 -1.41
C GLY A 259 -6.25 -36.28 -0.30
N GLN A 260 -5.60 -35.52 0.59
CA GLN A 260 -6.31 -34.74 1.59
C GLN A 260 -6.91 -33.47 0.99
N ILE A 261 -8.12 -33.12 1.44
CA ILE A 261 -8.74 -31.82 1.16
C ILE A 261 -8.39 -30.89 2.31
N ILE A 262 -7.82 -29.73 1.97
CA ILE A 262 -7.46 -28.68 2.92
C ILE A 262 -8.21 -27.39 2.60
N PHE A 263 -8.34 -26.51 3.58
CA PHE A 263 -8.71 -25.11 3.34
C PHE A 263 -7.44 -24.27 3.26
N VAL A 264 -7.25 -23.56 2.16
CA VAL A 264 -6.21 -22.55 1.98
C VAL A 264 -6.84 -21.22 2.34
N ARG A 265 -6.32 -20.55 3.38
CA ARG A 265 -6.82 -19.25 3.83
C ARG A 265 -6.52 -18.14 2.83
N GLU A 266 -7.23 -17.03 3.01
CA GLU A 266 -6.94 -15.76 2.35
C GLU A 266 -5.47 -15.40 2.53
N THR A 267 -4.86 -14.88 1.48
CA THR A 267 -3.44 -14.50 1.52
C THR A 267 -3.19 -13.35 0.56
N MET A 268 -2.23 -12.51 0.92
CA MET A 268 -1.62 -11.61 -0.05
C MET A 268 -0.81 -12.41 -1.05
N VAL A 269 -0.99 -12.11 -2.34
CA VAL A 269 -0.13 -12.61 -3.42
C VAL A 269 0.75 -11.46 -3.85
N LYS A 270 2.08 -11.64 -3.76
CA LYS A 270 3.11 -10.69 -4.21
C LYS A 270 3.06 -9.36 -3.46
N GLY A 271 3.85 -9.25 -2.39
CA GLY A 271 3.90 -8.08 -1.50
C GLY A 271 3.71 -8.47 -0.04
N LYS A 272 3.91 -7.52 0.86
CA LYS A 272 3.60 -7.64 2.29
C LYS A 272 2.24 -7.03 2.54
N SER A 273 1.50 -7.53 3.52
CA SER A 273 0.19 -6.98 3.87
C SER A 273 -0.02 -6.87 5.37
N LYS A 274 -0.73 -5.82 5.78
CA LYS A 274 -1.28 -5.64 7.12
C LYS A 274 -2.76 -5.32 7.04
N THR A 275 -3.53 -5.82 7.99
CA THR A 275 -4.92 -5.46 8.22
C THR A 275 -4.98 -4.55 9.44
N VAL A 276 -5.74 -3.46 9.34
CA VAL A 276 -5.91 -2.46 10.38
C VAL A 276 -7.39 -2.32 10.69
N ASP A 277 -7.75 -2.48 11.96
CA ASP A 277 -9.12 -2.35 12.45
C ASP A 277 -9.24 -1.20 13.45
N MET A 278 -10.46 -0.76 13.76
CA MET A 278 -10.66 0.27 14.79
C MET A 278 -10.60 -0.25 16.22
N SER A 279 -10.78 -1.56 16.41
CA SER A 279 -10.85 -2.18 17.72
C SER A 279 -9.93 -3.37 17.80
N GLY A 280 -8.72 -3.16 18.32
CA GLY A 280 -7.78 -4.23 18.62
C GLY A 280 -8.48 -5.35 19.38
N ASP A 281 -8.63 -6.49 18.71
CA ASP A 281 -9.33 -7.71 19.15
C ASP A 281 -10.57 -7.47 20.06
N ASN A 282 -11.76 -7.39 19.44
CA ASN A 282 -13.08 -7.58 20.05
C ASN A 282 -13.57 -6.56 21.12
N ARG A 283 -13.39 -5.24 20.93
CA ARG A 283 -14.09 -4.24 21.78
C ARG A 283 -14.87 -3.20 20.99
N LYS A 284 -16.20 -3.38 21.06
CA LYS A 284 -17.32 -2.47 20.76
C LYS A 284 -16.94 -1.07 20.25
N VAL A 285 -17.32 -0.85 19.00
CA VAL A 285 -17.35 0.41 18.20
C VAL A 285 -18.09 1.59 18.89
N ASP A 286 -18.71 1.40 20.05
CA ASP A 286 -19.59 2.40 20.68
C ASP A 286 -18.87 3.54 21.43
N GLU A 287 -17.55 3.47 21.64
CA GLU A 287 -16.83 4.48 22.46
C GLU A 287 -16.31 5.69 21.69
N PHE A 288 -16.27 5.66 20.34
CA PHE A 288 -15.70 6.76 19.55
C PHE A 288 -16.63 7.95 19.30
N LYS A 289 -17.89 7.92 19.76
CA LYS A 289 -18.84 9.04 19.56
C LYS A 289 -18.70 10.20 20.56
N HIS A 290 -17.78 10.12 21.52
CA HIS A 290 -17.68 11.09 22.62
C HIS A 290 -16.26 11.57 22.95
N ALA A 291 -15.29 11.43 22.03
CA ALA A 291 -13.96 12.02 22.18
C ALA A 291 -13.81 13.34 21.41
#